data_AF-A0A2V8T687-F1
#
_entry.id   AF-A0A2V8T687-F1
#
_cell.length_a   1.000
_cell.length_b   1.000
_cell.length_c   1.000
_cell.angle_alpha   90.00
_cell.angle_beta   90.00
_cell.angle_gamma   90.00
#
_symmetry.space_group_name_H-M   'P 1'
#
loop_
_entity.id
_entity.type
_entity.pdbx_description
1 polymer ?
#
loop_
_entity_poly.entity_id
_entity_poly.type
_entity_poly.pdbx_seq_one_letter_code
_entity_poly.pdbx_strand_id
1 'polypeptide(L)'
;MNVQGRDMVFPTAFSHHEISLLLFALQGGDAAPVPDADSCEEACPVVENIEELLCGGTINTEQQLVRHLNNHLREALIECGMFELMATAQLGGRADSLEDPEKLRQVNQRLATWTCQIKLDDAEQRLLYESVSRLSRSSWITMPRTMWRLRKKLKAR
;
A
#
# COMPACT_ATOMS: atom_id res chain seq x y z
N MET A 1 -9.29 -27.71 30.52
CA MET A 1 -8.48 -26.47 30.46
C MET A 1 -7.80 -26.44 29.10
N ASN A 2 -8.41 -25.77 28.12
CA ASN A 2 -7.84 -25.64 26.78
C ASN A 2 -6.78 -24.54 26.81
N VAL A 3 -5.52 -24.91 26.70
CA VAL A 3 -4.45 -23.98 26.36
C VAL A 3 -4.58 -23.74 24.85
N GLN A 4 -5.43 -22.78 24.47
CA GLN A 4 -5.40 -22.25 23.10
C GLN A 4 -4.02 -21.65 22.90
N GLY A 5 -3.25 -22.27 22.00
CA GLY A 5 -1.98 -21.74 21.53
C GLY A 5 -2.21 -20.31 21.07
N ARG A 6 -1.51 -19.35 21.68
CA ARG A 6 -1.38 -18.03 21.09
C ARG A 6 -0.58 -18.22 19.81
N ASP A 7 -1.26 -18.19 18.67
CA ASP A 7 -0.60 -18.01 17.39
C ASP A 7 0.26 -16.76 17.51
N MET A 8 1.58 -16.94 17.50
CA MET A 8 2.51 -15.84 17.65
C MET A 8 2.54 -15.08 16.32
N VAL A 9 1.75 -14.00 16.25
CA VAL A 9 1.79 -13.06 15.13
C VAL A 9 3.13 -12.31 15.19
N PHE A 10 4.06 -12.68 14.32
CA PHE A 10 5.35 -12.00 14.23
C PHE A 10 5.25 -10.82 13.25
N PRO A 11 5.67 -9.61 13.66
CA PRO A 11 5.74 -8.49 12.75
C PRO A 11 6.73 -8.80 11.61
N THR A 12 6.31 -8.51 10.38
CA THR A 12 7.11 -8.66 9.17
C THR A 12 7.47 -7.30 8.62
N ALA A 13 8.74 -7.09 8.30
CA ALA A 13 9.24 -5.85 7.75
C ALA A 13 8.94 -5.75 6.25
N PHE A 14 8.28 -4.67 5.84
CA PHE A 14 8.00 -4.36 4.43
C PHE A 14 8.50 -2.96 4.08
N SER A 15 9.09 -2.85 2.89
CA SER A 15 9.38 -1.55 2.27
C SER A 15 8.13 -0.96 1.60
N HIS A 16 8.13 0.35 1.32
CA HIS A 16 7.09 1.01 0.54
C HIS A 16 6.79 0.27 -0.78
N HIS A 17 7.85 -0.09 -1.53
CA HIS A 17 7.71 -0.79 -2.80
C HIS A 17 7.09 -2.19 -2.66
N GLU A 18 7.42 -2.91 -1.58
CA GLU A 18 6.81 -4.21 -1.32
C GLU A 18 5.32 -4.06 -0.99
N ILE A 19 4.92 -3.07 -0.21
CA ILE A 19 3.50 -2.79 0.10
C ILE A 19 2.74 -2.44 -1.19
N SER A 20 3.30 -1.60 -2.05
CA SER A 20 2.69 -1.28 -3.35
C SER A 20 2.48 -2.53 -4.21
N LEU A 21 3.45 -3.45 -4.23
CA LEU A 21 3.33 -4.71 -4.96
C LEU A 21 2.28 -5.65 -4.35
N LEU A 22 2.15 -5.67 -3.02
CA LEU A 22 1.10 -6.44 -2.35
C LEU A 22 -0.30 -5.91 -2.69
N LEU A 23 -0.48 -4.59 -2.67
CA LEU A 23 -1.73 -3.94 -3.09
C LEU A 23 -2.06 -4.25 -4.55
N PHE A 24 -1.07 -4.11 -5.44
CA PHE A 24 -1.21 -4.48 -6.85
C PHE A 24 -1.63 -5.95 -7.03
N ALA A 25 -1.03 -6.86 -6.26
CA ALA A 25 -1.37 -8.27 -6.30
C ALA A 25 -2.80 -8.55 -5.79
N LEU A 26 -3.22 -7.89 -4.71
CA LEU A 26 -4.57 -8.02 -4.16
C LEU A 26 -5.63 -7.54 -5.17
N GLN A 27 -5.33 -6.49 -5.93
CA GLN A 27 -6.20 -5.95 -6.98
C GLN A 27 -6.15 -6.74 -8.29
N GLY A 28 -5.62 -7.97 -8.29
CA GLY A 28 -5.57 -8.83 -9.47
C GLY A 28 -4.49 -8.48 -10.50
N GLY A 29 -3.60 -7.53 -10.18
CA GLY A 29 -2.60 -7.02 -11.11
C GLY A 29 -3.16 -6.02 -12.14
N ASP A 30 -4.36 -5.52 -11.90
CA ASP A 30 -4.90 -4.39 -12.65
C ASP A 30 -4.42 -3.09 -12.01
N ALA A 31 -4.05 -2.12 -12.84
CA ALA A 31 -3.81 -0.77 -12.34
C ALA A 31 -5.14 -0.23 -11.78
N ALA A 32 -5.10 0.43 -10.63
CA ALA A 32 -6.26 1.13 -10.11
C ALA A 32 -6.82 2.05 -11.21
N PRO A 33 -8.14 2.05 -11.46
CA PRO A 33 -8.73 2.93 -12.47
C PRO A 33 -8.31 4.35 -12.15
N VAL A 34 -7.69 5.01 -13.13
CA VAL A 34 -7.29 6.42 -13.00
C VAL A 34 -8.60 7.21 -12.93
N PRO A 35 -8.88 7.94 -11.84
CA PRO A 35 -10.05 8.81 -11.80
C PRO A 35 -9.89 9.87 -12.90
N ASP A 36 -10.95 10.10 -13.67
CA ASP A 36 -10.97 11.14 -14.70
C ASP A 36 -10.55 12.48 -14.09
N ALA A 37 -9.65 13.19 -14.77
CA ALA A 37 -9.02 14.42 -14.29
C ALA A 37 -10.03 15.55 -13.99
N ASP A 38 -11.26 15.44 -14.53
CA ASP A 38 -12.35 16.37 -14.31
C ASP A 38 -13.12 16.12 -12.98
N SER A 39 -12.82 15.03 -12.26
CA SER A 39 -13.46 14.65 -10.98
C SER A 39 -12.53 14.86 -9.77
N CYS A 40 -11.69 15.89 -9.82
CA CYS A 40 -10.82 16.24 -8.68
C CYS A 40 -11.59 16.94 -7.54
N GLU A 41 -12.83 17.40 -7.77
CA GLU A 41 -13.63 18.07 -6.72
C GLU A 41 -14.23 17.12 -5.69
N GLU A 42 -14.23 15.79 -5.92
CA GLU A 42 -14.70 14.79 -4.94
C GLU A 42 -13.56 14.03 -4.23
N ALA A 43 -12.29 14.30 -4.58
CA ALA A 43 -11.15 13.50 -4.15
C ALA A 43 -10.36 14.12 -2.98
N CYS A 44 -11.02 14.39 -1.85
CA CYS A 44 -10.46 14.47 -0.49
C CYS A 44 -11.59 14.75 0.51
N PRO A 45 -11.70 14.09 1.69
CA PRO A 45 -11.03 12.89 2.20
C PRO A 45 -11.87 11.65 1.89
N VAL A 46 -11.22 10.50 1.66
CA VAL A 46 -11.92 9.21 1.71
C VAL A 46 -12.57 9.14 3.08
N VAL A 47 -13.89 9.21 3.12
CA VAL A 47 -14.60 9.02 4.37
C VAL A 47 -14.59 7.52 4.65
N GLU A 48 -13.51 7.06 5.28
CA GLU A 48 -13.26 5.66 5.62
C GLU A 48 -14.30 5.07 6.60
N ASN A 49 -15.36 5.83 6.92
CA ASN A 49 -16.29 5.54 7.99
C ASN A 49 -17.78 5.74 7.60
N ILE A 50 -18.11 6.33 6.44
CA ILE A 50 -19.54 6.56 6.11
C ILE A 50 -20.23 5.27 5.65
N GLU A 51 -19.56 4.45 4.83
CA GLU A 51 -20.16 3.17 4.38
C GLU A 51 -20.22 2.13 5.51
N GLU A 52 -19.26 2.11 6.44
CA GLU A 52 -19.32 1.28 7.66
C GLU A 52 -20.47 1.70 8.61
N LEU A 53 -20.71 3.01 8.76
CA LEU A 53 -21.79 3.52 9.64
C LEU A 53 -23.19 3.39 9.03
N LEU A 54 -23.31 3.47 7.70
CA LEU A 54 -24.62 3.54 7.03
C LEU A 54 -25.09 2.21 6.43
N CYS A 55 -24.19 1.25 6.13
CA CYS A 55 -24.58 0.05 5.38
C CYS A 55 -24.54 -1.27 6.16
N GLY A 56 -24.13 -1.31 7.44
CA GLY A 56 -24.22 -2.53 8.27
C GLY A 56 -23.54 -3.77 7.68
N GLY A 57 -22.67 -3.58 6.68
CA GLY A 57 -22.03 -4.65 5.91
C GLY A 57 -20.76 -5.12 6.60
N THR A 58 -20.57 -6.42 6.66
CA THR A 58 -19.27 -6.98 7.05
C THR A 58 -18.30 -6.78 5.89
N ILE A 59 -17.30 -5.91 6.06
CA ILE A 59 -16.20 -5.76 5.11
C ILE A 59 -15.49 -7.12 5.00
N ASN A 60 -15.27 -7.60 3.78
CA ASN A 60 -14.56 -8.86 3.57
C ASN A 60 -13.08 -8.71 3.98
N THR A 61 -12.43 -9.82 4.35
CA THR A 61 -11.04 -9.81 4.85
C THR A 61 -10.06 -9.17 3.85
N GLU A 62 -10.31 -9.33 2.55
CA GLU A 62 -9.49 -8.72 1.50
C GLU A 62 -9.54 -7.19 1.53
N GLN A 63 -10.73 -6.58 1.61
CA GLN A 63 -10.90 -5.14 1.70
C GLN A 63 -10.32 -4.58 3.00
N GLN A 64 -10.45 -5.31 4.11
CA GLN A 64 -9.81 -4.92 5.38
C GLN A 64 -8.29 -4.89 5.23
N LEU A 65 -7.71 -5.89 4.57
CA LEU A 65 -6.28 -5.96 4.31
C LEU A 65 -5.80 -4.89 3.34
N VAL A 66 -6.57 -4.60 2.28
CA VAL A 66 -6.30 -3.48 1.36
C VAL A 66 -6.28 -2.15 2.13
N ARG A 67 -7.25 -1.91 3.02
CA ARG A 67 -7.27 -0.70 3.87
C ARG A 67 -6.05 -0.66 4.79
N HIS A 68 -5.74 -1.77 5.45
CA HIS A 68 -4.59 -1.87 6.35
C HIS A 68 -3.28 -1.54 5.62
N LEU A 69 -3.03 -2.13 4.45
CA LEU A 69 -1.83 -1.85 3.65
C LEU A 69 -1.78 -0.41 3.11
N ASN A 70 -2.92 0.15 2.68
CA ASN A 70 -2.99 1.54 2.24
C ASN A 70 -2.66 2.53 3.36
N ASN A 71 -3.03 2.23 4.61
CA ASN A 71 -2.67 3.07 5.75
C ASN A 71 -1.15 3.15 5.93
N HIS A 72 -0.44 2.02 5.88
CA HIS A 72 1.04 2.00 5.90
C HIS A 72 1.64 2.75 4.71
N LEU A 73 1.01 2.67 3.53
CA LEU A 73 1.49 3.41 2.35
C LEU A 73 1.33 4.92 2.53
N ARG A 74 0.20 5.38 3.08
CA ARG A 74 -0.02 6.80 3.40
C ARG A 74 0.94 7.30 4.45
N GLU A 75 1.19 6.51 5.50
CA GLU A 75 2.21 6.81 6.51
C GLU A 75 3.59 7.00 5.85
N ALA A 76 3.98 6.12 4.93
CA ALA A 76 5.24 6.27 4.18
C ALA A 76 5.29 7.59 3.40
N LEU A 77 4.21 7.97 2.72
CA LEU A 77 4.12 9.20 1.93
C LEU A 77 4.18 10.45 2.81
N ILE A 78 3.49 10.44 3.95
CA ILE A 78 3.51 11.53 4.93
C ILE A 78 4.90 11.65 5.54
N GLU A 79 5.45 10.57 6.11
CA GLU A 79 6.75 10.58 6.77
C GLU A 79 7.89 11.00 5.83
N CYS A 80 7.81 10.62 4.55
CA CYS A 80 8.82 10.97 3.57
C CYS A 80 8.70 12.39 3.00
N GLY A 81 7.64 13.13 3.32
CA GLY A 81 7.47 14.53 2.92
C GLY A 81 6.70 14.73 1.61
N MET A 82 5.99 13.72 1.11
CA MET A 82 5.29 13.80 -0.18
C MET A 82 4.09 14.75 -0.11
N PHE A 83 3.38 14.79 1.02
CA PHE A 83 2.19 15.62 1.19
C PHE A 83 2.54 17.11 1.27
N GLU A 84 3.64 17.45 1.93
CA GLU A 84 4.20 18.80 1.98
C GLU A 84 4.60 19.28 0.60
N LEU A 85 5.21 18.39 -0.20
CA LEU A 85 5.56 18.68 -1.59
C LEU A 85 4.31 18.97 -2.43
N MET A 86 3.27 18.14 -2.33
CA MET A 86 2.00 18.35 -3.04
C MET A 86 1.27 19.63 -2.60
N ALA A 87 1.24 19.92 -1.29
CA ALA A 87 0.61 21.14 -0.77
C ALA A 87 1.30 22.41 -1.27
N THR A 88 2.64 22.40 -1.39
CA THR A 88 3.38 23.53 -1.97
C THR A 88 3.14 23.70 -3.47
N ALA A 89 2.83 22.62 -4.20
CA ALA A 89 2.49 22.68 -5.62
C ALA A 89 1.10 23.29 -5.86
N GLN A 90 0.12 23.00 -4.99
CA GLN A 90 -1.26 23.50 -5.14
C GLN A 90 -1.42 24.98 -4.79
N LEU A 91 -0.67 25.50 -3.81
CA LEU A 91 -0.75 26.90 -3.38
C LEU A 91 0.01 27.87 -4.29
N GLY A 92 0.94 27.35 -5.12
CA GLY A 92 1.85 28.14 -5.93
C GLY A 92 1.39 28.35 -7.37
N GLY A 93 0.12 28.77 -7.60
CA GLY A 93 -0.58 28.93 -8.89
C GLY A 93 0.12 29.74 -10.02
N ARG A 94 1.33 29.37 -10.38
CA ARG A 94 2.12 29.80 -11.52
C ARG A 94 2.81 28.55 -12.06
N ALA A 95 2.46 28.21 -13.29
CA ALA A 95 3.01 27.12 -14.10
C ALA A 95 4.53 27.21 -14.36
N ASP A 96 5.25 28.12 -13.69
CA ASP A 96 6.70 28.34 -13.81
C ASP A 96 7.49 27.95 -12.55
N SER A 97 6.84 27.56 -11.44
CA SER A 97 7.57 26.89 -10.36
C SER A 97 7.76 25.43 -10.75
N LEU A 98 8.75 25.20 -11.62
CA LEU A 98 9.43 23.92 -11.77
C LEU A 98 9.42 23.22 -10.41
N GLU A 99 8.76 22.06 -10.33
CA GLU A 99 8.89 21.14 -9.20
C GLU A 99 10.33 21.21 -8.75
N ASP A 100 10.62 21.55 -7.49
CA ASP A 100 12.01 21.57 -7.03
C ASP A 100 12.51 20.12 -7.18
N PRO A 101 13.24 19.81 -8.27
CA PRO A 101 13.48 18.43 -8.66
C PRO A 101 14.38 17.78 -7.60
N GLU A 102 15.10 18.60 -6.84
CA GLU A 102 15.88 18.21 -5.70
C GLU A 102 15.02 17.77 -4.52
N LYS A 103 13.93 18.47 -4.21
CA LYS A 103 12.99 18.03 -3.16
C LYS A 103 12.30 16.73 -3.53
N LEU A 104 11.82 16.59 -4.76
CA LEU A 104 11.22 15.33 -5.22
C LEU A 104 12.24 14.18 -5.18
N ARG A 105 13.48 14.44 -5.59
CA ARG A 105 14.58 13.47 -5.48
C ARG A 105 14.84 13.07 -4.02
N GLN A 106 14.83 14.02 -3.08
CA GLN A 106 14.99 13.74 -1.66
C GLN A 106 13.84 12.90 -1.09
N VAL A 107 12.59 13.23 -1.42
CA VAL A 107 11.41 12.43 -1.02
C VAL A 107 11.53 11.00 -1.57
N ASN A 108 11.89 10.84 -2.84
CA ASN A 108 12.08 9.53 -3.47
C ASN A 108 13.22 8.72 -2.83
N GLN A 109 14.32 9.38 -2.44
CA GLN A 109 15.41 8.72 -1.71
C GLN A 109 14.96 8.23 -0.34
N ARG A 110 14.18 9.03 0.39
CA ARG A 110 13.63 8.64 1.70
C ARG A 110 12.67 7.46 1.55
N LEU A 111 11.74 7.53 0.60
CA LEU A 111 10.81 6.44 0.27
C LEU A 111 11.52 5.14 -0.11
N ALA A 112 12.62 5.23 -0.86
CA ALA A 112 13.40 4.06 -1.26
C ALA A 112 14.02 3.31 -0.07
N THR A 113 14.30 4.02 1.02
CA THR A 113 14.85 3.44 2.27
C THR A 113 13.80 3.17 3.35
N TRP A 114 12.56 3.61 3.14
CA TRP A 114 11.50 3.49 4.12
C TRP A 114 11.04 2.03 4.28
N THR A 115 10.85 1.62 5.53
CA THR A 115 10.33 0.30 5.91
C THR A 115 9.44 0.40 7.14
N CYS A 116 8.36 -0.37 7.18
CA CYS A 116 7.52 -0.52 8.38
C CYS A 116 7.40 -1.98 8.81
N GLN A 117 6.90 -2.18 10.04
CA GLN A 117 6.58 -3.49 10.60
C GLN A 117 5.08 -3.72 10.53
N ILE A 118 4.66 -4.74 9.79
CA ILE A 118 3.24 -5.11 9.65
C ILE A 118 3.01 -6.43 10.35
N LYS A 119 1.99 -6.47 11.22
CA LYS A 119 1.49 -7.71 11.80
C LYS A 119 0.42 -8.26 10.86
N LEU A 120 0.64 -9.47 10.37
CA LEU A 120 -0.28 -10.19 9.52
C LEU A 120 -0.72 -11.45 10.25
N ASP A 121 -2.02 -11.69 10.32
CA ASP A 121 -2.52 -13.00 10.76
C ASP A 121 -2.33 -14.06 9.67
N ASP A 122 -2.59 -15.33 10.01
CA ASP A 122 -2.40 -16.46 9.08
C ASP A 122 -3.30 -16.36 7.84
N ALA A 123 -4.49 -15.78 7.96
CA ALA A 123 -5.42 -15.63 6.85
C ALA A 123 -4.96 -14.52 5.91
N GLU A 124 -4.54 -13.37 6.44
CA GLU A 124 -3.94 -12.26 5.70
C GLU A 124 -2.66 -12.71 5.00
N GLN A 125 -1.76 -13.39 5.71
CA GLN A 125 -0.50 -13.88 5.15
C GLN A 125 -0.74 -14.88 4.01
N ARG A 126 -1.69 -15.81 4.17
CA ARG A 126 -2.07 -16.75 3.11
C ARG A 126 -2.66 -16.02 1.91
N LEU A 127 -3.57 -15.07 2.14
CA LEU A 127 -4.20 -14.28 1.08
C LEU A 127 -3.14 -13.54 0.26
N LEU A 128 -2.20 -12.84 0.89
CA LEU A 128 -1.11 -12.16 0.20
C LEU A 128 -0.21 -13.12 -0.58
N TYR A 129 0.13 -14.27 0.01
CA TYR A 129 0.95 -15.27 -0.65
C TYR A 129 0.27 -15.79 -1.92
N GLU A 130 -1.03 -16.06 -1.86
CA GLU A 130 -1.83 -16.50 -3.00
C GLU A 130 -1.92 -15.41 -4.07
N SER A 131 -2.27 -14.17 -3.69
CA SER A 131 -2.38 -13.05 -4.63
C SER A 131 -1.08 -12.78 -5.37
N VAL A 132 0.06 -12.76 -4.67
CA VAL A 132 1.39 -12.64 -5.29
C VAL A 132 1.68 -13.81 -6.24
N SER A 133 1.28 -15.02 -5.86
CA SER A 133 1.49 -16.22 -6.68
C SER A 133 0.62 -16.27 -7.94
N ARG A 134 -0.52 -15.57 -7.95
CA ARG A 134 -1.44 -15.47 -9.10
C ARG A 134 -1.03 -14.43 -10.13
N LEU A 135 -0.10 -13.53 -9.79
CA LEU A 135 0.38 -12.52 -10.74
C LEU A 135 0.94 -13.13 -12.02
N SER A 136 0.69 -12.43 -13.13
CA SER A 136 1.09 -12.84 -14.48
C SER A 136 2.61 -13.06 -14.60
N ARG A 137 3.02 -13.97 -15.48
CA ARG A 137 4.44 -14.29 -15.72
C ARG A 137 5.27 -13.06 -16.08
N SER A 138 4.69 -12.07 -16.76
CA SER A 138 5.37 -10.80 -17.06
C SER A 138 5.80 -10.07 -15.79
N SER A 139 4.95 -10.00 -14.77
CA SER A 139 5.28 -9.41 -13.46
C SER A 139 6.50 -10.08 -12.82
N TRP A 140 6.59 -11.42 -12.92
CA TRP A 140 7.72 -12.21 -12.42
C TRP A 140 9.01 -12.01 -13.21
N ILE A 141 8.93 -11.73 -14.52
CA ILE A 141 10.09 -11.50 -15.39
C ILE A 141 10.65 -10.09 -15.20
N THR A 142 9.79 -9.09 -15.00
CA THR A 142 10.22 -7.70 -14.82
C THR A 142 10.90 -7.47 -13.47
N MET A 143 10.43 -8.15 -12.41
CA MET A 143 10.92 -7.93 -11.03
C MET A 143 11.30 -9.23 -10.30
N PRO A 144 12.10 -10.13 -10.88
CA PRO A 144 12.26 -11.51 -10.40
C PRO A 144 12.80 -11.60 -8.98
N ARG A 145 13.79 -10.76 -8.64
CA ARG A 145 14.39 -10.74 -7.31
C ARG A 145 13.45 -10.19 -6.25
N THR A 146 12.63 -9.21 -6.58
CA THR A 146 11.67 -8.59 -5.65
C THR A 146 10.52 -9.55 -5.40
N MET A 147 9.94 -10.09 -6.48
CA MET A 147 8.85 -11.07 -6.40
C MET A 147 9.26 -12.33 -5.62
N TRP A 148 10.47 -12.85 -5.86
CA TRP A 148 10.97 -14.02 -5.12
C TRP A 148 11.17 -13.73 -3.63
N ARG A 149 11.76 -12.58 -3.28
CA ARG A 149 11.95 -12.15 -1.88
C ARG A 149 10.61 -11.97 -1.18
N LEU A 150 9.66 -11.31 -1.83
CA LEU A 150 8.32 -11.06 -1.28
C LEU A 150 7.58 -12.38 -1.04
N ARG A 151 7.59 -13.29 -2.01
CA ARG A 151 7.00 -14.63 -1.85
C ARG A 151 7.64 -15.42 -0.71
N LYS A 152 8.96 -15.32 -0.54
CA LYS A 152 9.67 -15.97 0.57
C LYS A 152 9.27 -15.38 1.93
N LYS A 153 9.10 -14.04 2.03
CA LYS A 153 8.61 -13.36 3.24
C LYS A 153 7.21 -13.82 3.64
N LEU A 154 6.33 -14.01 2.66
CA LEU A 154 4.93 -14.38 2.88
C LEU A 154 4.71 -15.88 3.09
N LYS A 155 5.68 -16.75 2.78
CA LYS A 155 5.52 -18.18 2.99
C LYS A 155 5.32 -18.47 4.49
N ALA A 156 4.19 -19.09 4.83
CA ALA A 156 3.83 -19.44 6.20
C ALA A 156 5.01 -20.12 6.93
N ARG A 157 5.24 -19.71 8.18
CA ARG A 157 6.25 -20.28 9.06
C ARG A 157 5.73 -21.53 9.75
#